data_AF-A0A7Y8X490-F1
#
_entry.id   AF-A0A7Y8X490-F1
#
_cell.length_a   1.000
_cell.length_b   1.000
_cell.length_c   1.000
_cell.angle_alpha   90.00
_cell.angle_beta   90.00
_cell.angle_gamma   90.00
#
_symmetry.space_group_name_H-M   'P 1'
#
loop_
_entity.id
_entity.type
_entity.pdbx_description
1 polymer ?
#
loop_
_entity_poly.entity_id
_entity_poly.type
_entity_poly.pdbx_seq_one_letter_code
_entity_poly.pdbx_strand_id
1 'polypeptide(L)'
;MRFYLTTHKRHWVRVTAIPLFLKSEHFTQAKTLTAALGPYAVDSGGFTELQKHGRWTRSPQQYIQDLRRIWEHVGPFDWAAPQDWMCEPIVIGGGQAGPNRFAGTGLSVAEHQRRTVANYLELRSLAPDLPIIPVLQGWELSDYERCLALYQQAGVDLTREPTVGLGSVCRRQSTREGITIVTTLASYGLRLHGFGFKTLGLAKVGHLMASADSLAWSSHARHRPPLPDHTHKNCANCLPYALAWRDRVLNALPTWQQPQLAT
;
A
#
# COMPACT_ATOMS: atom_id res chain seq x y z
N MET A 1 -7.97 -5.09 -12.61
CA MET A 1 -7.19 -4.61 -11.44
C MET A 1 -7.16 -5.69 -10.36
N ARG A 2 -6.00 -6.04 -9.79
CA ARG A 2 -5.91 -6.90 -8.58
C ARG A 2 -6.26 -6.09 -7.33
N PHE A 3 -7.15 -6.60 -6.48
CA PHE A 3 -7.54 -5.91 -5.23
C PHE A 3 -7.10 -6.70 -4.01
N TYR A 4 -6.18 -6.12 -3.24
CA TYR A 4 -5.67 -6.69 -2.00
C TYR A 4 -6.51 -6.24 -0.80
N LEU A 5 -6.96 -7.21 0.00
CA LEU A 5 -7.62 -6.93 1.27
C LEU A 5 -6.55 -6.66 2.34
N THR A 6 -6.39 -5.40 2.71
CA THR A 6 -5.39 -5.02 3.72
C THR A 6 -5.82 -5.51 5.08
N THR A 7 -4.92 -6.11 5.85
CA THR A 7 -5.25 -6.61 7.20
C THR A 7 -4.08 -6.56 8.16
N HIS A 8 -4.39 -6.38 9.44
CA HIS A 8 -3.45 -6.56 10.56
C HIS A 8 -3.50 -7.98 11.14
N LYS A 9 -4.37 -8.85 10.62
CA LYS A 9 -4.46 -10.24 11.05
C LYS A 9 -3.52 -11.11 10.22
N ARG A 10 -2.25 -11.18 10.65
CA ARG A 10 -1.22 -12.03 10.01
C ARG A 10 -1.73 -13.43 9.66
N HIS A 11 -2.39 -14.10 10.60
CA HIS A 11 -2.86 -15.48 10.41
C HIS A 11 -3.88 -15.63 9.28
N TRP A 12 -4.39 -14.55 8.68
CA TRP A 12 -5.26 -14.64 7.51
C TRP A 12 -4.55 -15.19 6.29
N VAL A 13 -3.22 -15.01 6.19
CA VAL A 13 -2.44 -15.55 5.07
C VAL A 13 -2.63 -17.06 4.90
N ARG A 14 -2.87 -17.83 5.97
CA ARG A 14 -3.03 -19.30 5.90
C ARG A 14 -4.48 -19.80 5.75
N VAL A 15 -5.48 -18.91 5.80
CA VAL A 15 -6.91 -19.31 5.86
C VAL A 15 -7.76 -18.69 4.76
N THR A 16 -7.17 -17.91 3.85
CA THR A 16 -7.88 -17.42 2.67
C THR A 16 -6.95 -17.39 1.45
N ALA A 17 -7.51 -17.71 0.28
CA ALA A 17 -6.85 -17.56 -1.00
C ALA A 17 -7.00 -16.14 -1.58
N ILE A 18 -7.79 -15.27 -0.93
CA ILE A 18 -8.00 -13.89 -1.38
C ILE A 18 -6.70 -13.09 -1.25
N PRO A 19 -6.33 -12.28 -2.26
CA PRO A 19 -5.14 -11.44 -2.18
C PRO A 19 -5.13 -10.55 -0.94
N LEU A 20 -4.06 -10.62 -0.14
CA LEU A 20 -3.91 -9.81 1.09
C LEU A 20 -2.80 -8.77 0.97
N PHE A 21 -2.94 -7.67 1.71
CA PHE A 21 -1.85 -6.70 1.89
C PHE A 21 -1.54 -6.54 3.37
N LEU A 22 -0.30 -6.78 3.78
CA LEU A 22 0.07 -6.79 5.20
C LEU A 22 1.40 -6.08 5.42
N LYS A 23 1.47 -5.36 6.54
CA LYS A 23 2.72 -4.78 7.00
C LYS A 23 3.74 -5.83 7.40
N SER A 24 4.99 -5.59 7.03
CA SER A 24 6.13 -6.43 7.40
C SER A 24 6.20 -6.67 8.92
N GLU A 25 5.92 -5.66 9.75
CA GLU A 25 5.98 -5.76 11.21
C GLU A 25 5.01 -6.81 11.78
N HIS A 26 3.89 -7.07 11.11
CA HIS A 26 2.95 -8.10 11.54
C HIS A 26 3.58 -9.49 11.47
N PHE A 27 4.54 -9.71 10.57
CA PHE A 27 5.29 -10.95 10.44
C PHE A 27 6.51 -10.99 11.36
N THR A 28 7.26 -9.89 11.47
CA THR A 28 8.53 -9.89 12.20
C THR A 28 8.35 -10.05 13.70
N GLN A 29 7.24 -9.55 14.25
CA GLN A 29 6.86 -9.75 15.65
C GLN A 29 6.37 -11.18 15.95
N ALA A 30 6.21 -12.03 14.93
CA ALA A 30 5.70 -13.38 15.09
C ALA A 30 6.82 -14.36 15.49
N LYS A 31 6.57 -15.12 16.57
CA LYS A 31 7.39 -16.30 16.90
C LYS A 31 7.31 -17.35 15.81
N THR A 32 6.11 -17.60 15.30
CA THR A 32 5.83 -18.59 14.25
C THR A 32 5.18 -17.93 13.03
N LEU A 33 5.67 -18.32 11.86
CA LEU A 33 5.16 -17.95 10.56
C LEU A 33 4.58 -19.19 9.88
N THR A 34 3.57 -18.99 9.04
CA THR A 34 2.88 -20.08 8.35
C THR A 34 2.79 -19.72 6.88
N ALA A 35 2.91 -20.74 6.02
CA ALA A 35 2.76 -20.60 4.58
C ALA A 35 1.43 -19.92 4.21
N ALA A 36 1.48 -19.04 3.21
CA ALA A 36 0.31 -18.42 2.65
C ALA A 36 -0.48 -19.40 1.78
N LEU A 37 -1.82 -19.32 1.86
CA LEU A 37 -2.76 -20.08 1.05
C LEU A 37 -3.03 -19.38 -0.30
N GLY A 38 -2.88 -18.06 -0.37
CA GLY A 38 -3.09 -17.27 -1.58
C GLY A 38 -2.11 -16.11 -1.71
N PRO A 39 -2.29 -15.27 -2.75
CA PRO A 39 -1.38 -14.18 -3.03
C PRO A 39 -1.36 -13.14 -1.92
N TYR A 40 -0.22 -12.51 -1.72
CA TYR A 40 -0.12 -11.37 -0.82
C TYR A 40 1.01 -10.44 -1.24
N ALA A 41 0.88 -9.18 -0.85
CA ALA A 41 1.93 -8.18 -0.97
C ALA A 41 2.27 -7.60 0.42
N VAL A 42 3.46 -7.02 0.54
CA VAL A 42 4.03 -6.58 1.81
C VAL A 42 4.18 -5.06 1.85
N ASP A 43 3.64 -4.43 2.89
CA ASP A 43 3.83 -3.01 3.20
C ASP A 43 5.08 -2.82 4.08
N SER A 44 5.86 -1.77 3.81
CA SER A 44 7.07 -1.45 4.57
C SER A 44 6.79 -0.81 5.93
N GLY A 45 5.56 -0.36 6.18
CA GLY A 45 5.18 0.32 7.41
C GLY A 45 5.42 1.83 7.41
N GLY A 46 5.81 2.42 6.28
CA GLY A 46 6.32 3.81 6.18
C GLY A 46 5.40 4.86 6.77
N PHE A 47 4.10 4.75 6.55
CA PHE A 47 3.12 5.65 7.17
C PHE A 47 3.23 5.70 8.70
N THR A 48 3.41 4.54 9.35
CA THR A 48 3.51 4.47 10.81
C THR A 48 4.86 4.97 11.31
N GLU A 49 5.95 4.64 10.62
CA GLU A 49 7.30 5.12 10.96
C GLU A 49 7.38 6.64 10.89
N LEU A 50 6.98 7.24 9.75
CA LEU A 50 7.03 8.69 9.59
C LEU A 50 6.01 9.42 10.47
N GLN A 51 4.82 8.87 10.68
CA GLN A 51 3.86 9.45 11.62
C GLN A 51 4.46 9.54 13.03
N LYS A 52 5.02 8.45 13.55
CA LYS A 52 5.47 8.37 14.95
C LYS A 52 6.82 9.05 15.18
N HIS A 53 7.74 8.91 14.23
CA HIS A 53 9.15 9.24 14.44
C HIS A 53 9.66 10.34 13.49
N GLY A 54 8.92 10.70 12.44
CA GLY A 54 9.37 11.67 11.44
C GLY A 54 10.55 11.17 10.60
N ARG A 55 10.92 9.89 10.76
CA ARG A 55 12.04 9.22 10.08
C ARG A 55 11.85 7.71 10.13
N TRP A 56 12.59 7.00 9.28
CA TRP A 56 12.75 5.56 9.40
C TRP A 56 13.66 5.22 10.58
N THR A 57 13.22 4.28 11.42
CA THR A 57 14.00 3.72 12.53
C THR A 57 14.57 2.35 12.20
N ARG A 58 13.93 1.63 11.27
CA ARG A 58 14.41 0.38 10.67
C ARG A 58 15.36 0.67 9.50
N SER A 59 16.54 0.05 9.49
CA SER A 59 17.48 0.19 8.38
C SER A 59 17.07 -0.63 7.15
N PRO A 60 17.58 -0.30 5.95
CA PRO A 60 17.39 -1.10 4.74
C PRO A 60 17.80 -2.56 4.91
N GLN A 61 18.93 -2.82 5.58
CA GLN A 61 19.42 -4.17 5.84
C GLN A 61 18.47 -4.96 6.74
N GLN A 62 17.94 -4.33 7.80
CA GLN A 62 16.93 -4.95 8.66
C GLN A 62 15.66 -5.25 7.87
N TYR A 63 15.21 -4.31 7.03
CA TYR A 63 14.03 -4.52 6.19
C TYR A 63 14.20 -5.68 5.21
N ILE A 64 15.37 -5.81 4.57
CA ILE A 64 15.68 -6.96 3.70
C ILE A 64 15.68 -8.27 4.50
N GLN A 65 16.28 -8.31 5.68
CA GLN A 65 16.26 -9.51 6.53
C GLN A 65 14.82 -9.93 6.86
N ASP A 66 13.97 -8.95 7.16
CA ASP A 66 12.56 -9.18 7.44
C ASP A 66 11.82 -9.72 6.20
N LEU A 67 12.05 -9.15 5.01
CA LEU A 67 11.49 -9.66 3.76
C LEU A 67 11.96 -11.07 3.42
N ARG A 68 13.25 -11.39 3.61
CA ARG A 68 13.79 -12.74 3.42
C ARG A 68 13.14 -13.74 4.37
N ARG A 69 13.02 -13.39 5.66
CA ARG A 69 12.30 -14.22 6.64
C ARG A 69 10.85 -14.46 6.24
N ILE A 70 10.15 -13.42 5.74
CA ILE A 70 8.78 -13.56 5.24
C ILE A 70 8.77 -14.51 4.04
N TRP A 71 9.67 -14.32 3.07
CA TRP A 71 9.78 -15.16 1.88
C TRP A 71 10.00 -16.63 2.22
N GLU A 72 10.95 -16.92 3.11
CA GLU A 72 11.35 -18.28 3.51
C GLU A 72 10.24 -19.03 4.27
N HIS A 73 9.48 -18.34 5.14
CA HIS A 73 8.53 -19.02 6.03
C HIS A 73 7.05 -18.86 5.65
N VAL A 74 6.71 -17.80 4.92
CA VAL A 74 5.34 -17.53 4.46
C VAL A 74 5.19 -17.88 2.97
N GLY A 75 6.28 -17.81 2.20
CA GLY A 75 6.31 -18.11 0.77
C GLY A 75 6.58 -16.87 -0.08
N PRO A 76 6.53 -17.01 -1.42
CA PRO A 76 6.71 -15.87 -2.30
C PRO A 76 5.55 -14.87 -2.18
N PHE A 77 5.87 -13.59 -2.03
CA PHE A 77 4.90 -12.49 -2.15
C PHE A 77 4.89 -11.91 -3.57
N ASP A 78 3.77 -11.33 -3.99
CA ASP A 78 3.62 -10.70 -5.30
C ASP A 78 4.63 -9.53 -5.46
N TRP A 79 4.75 -8.71 -4.41
CA TRP A 79 5.75 -7.65 -4.29
C TRP A 79 5.81 -7.09 -2.86
N ALA A 80 6.85 -6.33 -2.55
CA ALA A 80 6.99 -5.53 -1.33
C ALA A 80 7.17 -4.04 -1.66
N ALA A 81 6.50 -3.16 -0.89
CA ALA A 81 6.73 -1.71 -0.96
C ALA A 81 8.12 -1.36 -0.38
N PRO A 82 8.82 -0.34 -0.90
CA PRO A 82 10.09 0.12 -0.35
C PRO A 82 9.87 0.95 0.93
N GLN A 83 10.95 1.38 1.58
CA GLN A 83 10.89 2.33 2.69
C GLN A 83 10.78 3.78 2.15
N ASP A 84 9.67 4.07 1.50
CA ASP A 84 9.37 5.35 0.86
C ASP A 84 9.04 6.48 1.86
N TRP A 85 8.94 7.71 1.35
CA TRP A 85 8.69 8.90 2.13
C TRP A 85 7.48 9.65 1.58
N MET A 86 6.36 9.59 2.30
CA MET A 86 5.10 10.18 1.85
C MET A 86 5.08 11.70 2.03
N CYS A 87 4.62 12.38 0.98
CA CYS A 87 4.63 13.82 0.81
C CYS A 87 3.36 14.52 1.34
N GLU A 88 2.48 13.86 2.10
CA GLU A 88 1.31 14.57 2.62
C GLU A 88 1.71 15.71 3.58
N PRO A 89 1.04 16.87 3.54
CA PRO A 89 1.38 18.02 4.39
C PRO A 89 1.46 17.69 5.88
N ILE A 90 0.61 16.79 6.39
CA ILE A 90 0.64 16.37 7.79
C ILE A 90 1.86 15.48 8.14
N VAL A 91 2.39 14.73 7.18
CA VAL A 91 3.61 13.92 7.34
C VAL A 91 4.84 14.83 7.34
N ILE A 92 4.85 15.84 6.46
CA ILE A 92 5.92 16.83 6.37
C ILE A 92 5.91 17.78 7.58
N GLY A 93 4.82 18.53 7.76
CA GLY A 93 4.71 19.60 8.75
C GLY A 93 4.39 19.12 10.17
N GLY A 94 3.97 17.87 10.35
CA GLY A 94 3.53 17.34 11.64
C GLY A 94 2.20 17.92 12.09
N GLY A 95 1.84 17.66 13.36
CA GLY A 95 0.62 18.16 13.97
C GLY A 95 -0.38 17.06 14.33
N GLN A 96 -1.67 17.39 14.34
CA GLN A 96 -2.73 16.49 14.78
C GLN A 96 -3.73 16.22 13.64
N ALA A 97 -4.06 14.96 13.39
CA ALA A 97 -5.12 14.55 12.48
C ALA A 97 -6.04 13.53 13.16
N GLY A 98 -7.19 14.01 13.64
CA GLY A 98 -8.10 13.21 14.46
C GLY A 98 -7.41 12.75 15.75
N PRO A 99 -7.39 11.45 16.09
CA PRO A 99 -6.71 10.96 17.29
C PRO A 99 -5.18 10.81 17.10
N ASN A 100 -4.67 10.98 15.89
CA ASN A 100 -3.29 10.69 15.54
C ASN A 100 -2.42 11.95 15.59
N ARG A 101 -1.33 11.89 16.36
CA ARG A 101 -0.25 12.89 16.32
C ARG A 101 0.82 12.49 15.30
N PHE A 102 1.32 13.47 14.56
CA PHE A 102 2.38 13.34 13.58
C PHE A 102 3.61 14.11 14.06
N ALA A 103 4.77 13.44 14.07
CA ALA A 103 6.04 14.04 14.45
C ALA A 103 6.44 15.18 13.51
N GLY A 104 6.12 15.05 12.22
CA GLY A 104 6.60 15.93 11.17
C GLY A 104 8.04 15.58 10.80
N THR A 105 8.29 15.35 9.51
CA THR A 105 9.67 15.14 9.03
C THR A 105 10.45 16.44 8.95
N GLY A 106 9.77 17.58 8.74
CA GLY A 106 10.40 18.88 8.50
C GLY A 106 11.11 19.00 7.15
N LEU A 107 10.93 18.03 6.24
CA LEU A 107 11.62 17.97 4.94
C LEU A 107 10.72 18.46 3.80
N SER A 108 11.32 18.81 2.67
CA SER A 108 10.57 19.16 1.47
C SER A 108 10.07 17.91 0.72
N VAL A 109 9.05 18.09 -0.13
CA VAL A 109 8.62 17.07 -1.10
C VAL A 109 9.80 16.57 -1.95
N ALA A 110 10.68 17.49 -2.37
CA ALA A 110 11.88 17.14 -3.13
C ALA A 110 12.83 16.21 -2.39
N GLU A 111 13.00 16.42 -1.09
CA GLU A 111 13.84 15.57 -0.25
C GLU A 111 13.21 14.19 -0.03
N HIS A 112 11.88 14.13 0.19
CA HIS A 112 11.15 12.86 0.27
C HIS A 112 11.29 12.03 -1.01
N GLN A 113 11.19 12.66 -2.18
CA GLN A 113 11.41 12.00 -3.46
C GLN A 113 12.82 11.44 -3.60
N ARG A 114 13.84 12.25 -3.30
CA ARG A 114 15.25 11.81 -3.34
C ARG A 114 15.51 10.62 -2.42
N ARG A 115 14.97 10.65 -1.19
CA ARG A 115 15.10 9.53 -0.24
C ARG A 115 14.34 8.29 -0.67
N THR A 116 13.15 8.45 -1.25
CA THR A 116 12.36 7.33 -1.77
C THR A 116 13.10 6.62 -2.91
N VAL A 117 13.60 7.37 -3.88
CA VAL A 117 14.36 6.82 -5.02
C VAL A 117 15.66 6.17 -4.52
N ALA A 118 16.42 6.86 -3.66
CA ALA A 118 17.66 6.31 -3.10
C ALA A 118 17.42 5.01 -2.32
N ASN A 119 16.36 4.95 -1.52
CA ASN A 119 16.01 3.74 -0.78
C ASN A 119 15.64 2.59 -1.72
N TYR A 120 14.83 2.83 -2.75
CA TYR A 120 14.50 1.81 -3.73
C TYR A 120 15.77 1.23 -4.40
N LEU A 121 16.70 2.09 -4.81
CA LEU A 121 17.96 1.66 -5.43
C LEU A 121 18.83 0.85 -4.47
N GLU A 122 18.93 1.28 -3.20
CA GLU A 122 19.66 0.55 -2.17
C GLU A 122 19.05 -0.84 -1.92
N LEU A 123 17.72 -0.91 -1.74
CA LEU A 123 17.02 -2.19 -1.51
C LEU A 123 17.19 -3.14 -2.71
N ARG A 124 17.06 -2.65 -3.94
CA ARG A 124 17.27 -3.44 -5.17
C ARG A 124 18.71 -3.91 -5.32
N SER A 125 19.68 -3.12 -4.86
CA SER A 125 21.10 -3.52 -4.82
C SER A 125 21.36 -4.61 -3.76
N LEU A 126 20.77 -4.48 -2.57
CA LEU A 126 20.93 -5.43 -1.46
C LEU A 126 20.20 -6.77 -1.68
N ALA A 127 19.08 -6.76 -2.40
CA ALA A 127 18.26 -7.95 -2.65
C ALA A 127 17.64 -7.92 -4.05
N PRO A 128 18.45 -8.08 -5.11
CA PRO A 128 17.97 -8.05 -6.50
C PRO A 128 17.01 -9.20 -6.85
N ASP A 129 17.00 -10.24 -6.02
CA ASP A 129 16.12 -11.41 -6.13
C ASP A 129 14.73 -11.20 -5.54
N LEU A 130 14.52 -10.19 -4.69
CA LEU A 130 13.22 -9.91 -4.07
C LEU A 130 12.40 -8.93 -4.94
N PRO A 131 11.08 -9.15 -5.11
CA PRO A 131 10.24 -8.28 -5.92
C PRO A 131 9.84 -7.00 -5.17
N ILE A 132 10.80 -6.09 -4.98
CA ILE A 132 10.56 -4.78 -4.38
C ILE A 132 10.17 -3.80 -5.48
N ILE A 133 9.02 -3.13 -5.34
CA ILE A 133 8.52 -2.20 -6.36
C ILE A 133 9.01 -0.77 -6.11
N PRO A 134 9.15 0.07 -7.15
CA PRO A 134 9.33 1.50 -6.97
C PRO A 134 8.02 2.17 -6.55
N VAL A 135 8.13 3.32 -5.88
CA VAL A 135 6.98 4.17 -5.52
C VAL A 135 7.22 5.60 -6.00
N LEU A 136 6.23 6.14 -6.70
CA LEU A 136 6.17 7.57 -7.04
C LEU A 136 5.61 8.36 -5.85
N GLN A 137 6.33 9.40 -5.46
CA GLN A 137 5.95 10.31 -4.37
C GLN A 137 5.80 11.74 -4.88
N GLY A 138 4.85 12.49 -4.31
CA GLY A 138 4.54 13.86 -4.71
C GLY A 138 3.29 14.39 -4.02
N TRP A 139 3.00 15.68 -4.17
CA TRP A 139 1.74 16.26 -3.72
C TRP A 139 0.93 16.81 -4.91
N GLU A 140 1.57 17.56 -5.80
CA GLU A 140 0.98 18.05 -7.05
C GLU A 140 1.41 17.18 -8.24
N LEU A 141 0.72 17.29 -9.38
CA LEU A 141 1.06 16.50 -10.58
C LEU A 141 2.54 16.68 -10.99
N SER A 142 3.04 17.92 -10.98
CA SER A 142 4.42 18.26 -11.30
C SER A 142 5.43 17.60 -10.36
N ASP A 143 5.06 17.34 -9.10
CA ASP A 143 5.90 16.57 -8.19
C ASP A 143 6.03 15.13 -8.68
N TYR A 144 4.94 14.49 -9.09
CA TYR A 144 4.99 13.11 -9.58
C TYR A 144 5.80 12.99 -10.88
N GLU A 145 5.66 13.93 -11.81
CA GLU A 145 6.48 14.01 -13.04
C GLU A 145 7.97 14.18 -12.71
N ARG A 146 8.29 15.01 -11.71
CA ARG A 146 9.66 15.16 -11.20
C ARG A 146 10.19 13.89 -10.55
N CYS A 147 9.35 13.17 -9.80
CA CYS A 147 9.74 11.88 -9.21
C CYS A 147 10.00 10.82 -10.29
N LEU A 148 9.18 10.79 -11.36
CA LEU A 148 9.39 9.95 -12.53
C LEU A 148 10.75 10.26 -13.19
N ALA A 149 11.06 11.55 -13.37
CA ALA A 149 12.35 11.97 -13.92
C ALA A 149 13.53 11.55 -13.03
N LEU A 150 13.40 11.54 -11.70
CA LEU A 150 14.44 11.06 -10.79
C LEU A 150 14.72 9.56 -10.97
N TYR A 151 13.69 8.73 -11.13
CA TYR A 151 13.88 7.31 -11.46
C TYR A 151 14.56 7.13 -12.83
N GLN A 152 14.12 7.89 -13.85
CA GLN A 152 14.73 7.83 -15.17
C GLN A 152 16.21 8.22 -15.16
N GLN A 153 16.57 9.29 -14.43
CA GLN A 153 17.97 9.72 -14.24
C GLN A 153 18.81 8.66 -13.52
N ALA A 154 18.20 7.89 -12.63
CA ALA A 154 18.84 6.75 -11.97
C ALA A 154 18.88 5.48 -12.83
N GLY A 155 18.47 5.54 -14.11
CA GLY A 155 18.46 4.41 -15.03
C GLY A 155 17.31 3.44 -14.82
N VAL A 156 16.25 3.83 -14.10
CA VAL A 156 15.08 2.99 -13.83
C VAL A 156 13.93 3.43 -14.74
N ASP A 157 13.56 2.57 -15.69
CA ASP A 157 12.39 2.74 -16.54
C ASP A 157 11.14 2.16 -15.87
N LEU A 158 10.32 3.03 -15.27
CA LEU A 158 9.11 2.64 -14.56
C LEU A 158 8.03 2.01 -15.44
N THR A 159 8.07 2.20 -16.76
CA THR A 159 7.09 1.57 -17.68
C THR A 159 7.33 0.06 -17.79
N ARG A 160 8.56 -0.39 -17.51
CA ARG A 160 8.95 -1.80 -17.53
C ARG A 160 8.69 -2.51 -16.21
N GLU A 161 8.47 -1.77 -15.13
CA GLU A 161 8.27 -2.34 -13.80
C GLU A 161 6.87 -2.98 -13.67
N PRO A 162 6.75 -4.19 -13.09
CA PRO A 162 5.50 -4.95 -13.01
C PRO A 162 4.39 -4.21 -12.25
N THR A 163 4.79 -3.36 -11.32
CA THR A 163 3.91 -2.53 -10.52
C THR A 163 4.70 -1.30 -10.05
N VAL A 164 4.05 -0.14 -10.02
CA VAL A 164 4.60 1.12 -9.51
C VAL A 164 3.64 1.66 -8.46
N GLY A 165 4.09 1.77 -7.21
CA GLY A 165 3.25 2.32 -6.15
C GLY A 165 2.99 3.81 -6.34
N LEU A 166 1.79 4.26 -5.99
CA LEU A 166 1.40 5.67 -6.02
C LEU A 166 1.19 6.19 -4.59
N GLY A 167 2.20 6.89 -4.07
CA GLY A 167 2.18 7.48 -2.73
C GLY A 167 1.35 8.75 -2.65
N SER A 168 0.92 9.13 -1.44
CA SER A 168 0.32 10.44 -1.13
C SER A 168 -1.00 10.81 -1.83
N VAL A 169 -1.69 9.84 -2.45
CA VAL A 169 -3.00 10.03 -3.11
C VAL A 169 -4.18 9.51 -2.28
N CYS A 170 -3.96 8.61 -1.30
CA CYS A 170 -5.03 7.92 -0.54
C CYS A 170 -6.18 8.84 -0.05
N ARG A 171 -5.86 10.03 0.46
CA ARG A 171 -6.88 10.98 0.98
C ARG A 171 -7.51 11.88 -0.07
N ARG A 172 -7.00 11.87 -1.30
CA ARG A 172 -7.39 12.75 -2.42
C ARG A 172 -7.86 11.98 -3.66
N GLN A 173 -7.86 10.65 -3.61
CA GLN A 173 -8.22 9.75 -4.70
C GLN A 173 -9.59 9.95 -5.36
N SER A 174 -10.51 10.70 -4.75
CA SER A 174 -11.82 11.04 -5.33
C SER A 174 -11.97 12.51 -5.71
N THR A 175 -10.94 13.34 -5.48
CA THR A 175 -10.92 14.75 -5.88
C THR A 175 -10.54 14.88 -7.35
N ARG A 176 -10.77 16.05 -7.95
CA ARG A 176 -10.40 16.29 -9.35
C ARG A 176 -8.89 16.14 -9.54
N GLU A 177 -8.10 16.65 -8.61
CA GLU A 177 -6.64 16.60 -8.62
C GLU A 177 -6.14 15.15 -8.53
N GLY A 178 -6.71 14.33 -7.63
CA GLY A 178 -6.35 12.92 -7.52
C GLY A 178 -6.67 12.13 -8.79
N ILE A 179 -7.79 12.42 -9.43
CA ILE A 179 -8.16 11.80 -10.71
C ILE A 179 -7.15 12.22 -11.79
N THR A 180 -6.83 13.51 -11.90
CA THR A 180 -5.85 14.01 -12.88
C THR A 180 -4.49 13.34 -12.69
N ILE A 181 -3.99 13.23 -11.45
CA ILE A 181 -2.72 12.55 -11.16
C ILE A 181 -2.75 11.10 -11.66
N VAL A 182 -3.78 10.33 -11.29
CA VAL A 182 -3.86 8.91 -11.68
C VAL A 182 -3.99 8.76 -13.20
N THR A 183 -4.85 9.56 -13.84
CA THR A 183 -5.06 9.50 -15.29
C THR A 183 -3.80 9.85 -16.07
N THR A 184 -3.09 10.91 -15.68
CA THR A 184 -1.84 11.30 -16.35
C THR A 184 -0.75 10.26 -16.16
N LEU A 185 -0.55 9.76 -14.93
CA LEU A 185 0.47 8.74 -14.69
C LEU A 185 0.16 7.40 -15.40
N ALA A 186 -1.12 7.02 -15.47
CA ALA A 186 -1.54 5.84 -16.23
C ALA A 186 -1.35 6.02 -17.74
N SER A 187 -1.54 7.24 -18.28
CA SER A 187 -1.34 7.50 -19.72
C SER A 187 0.13 7.43 -20.14
N TYR A 188 1.07 7.52 -19.20
CA TYR A 188 2.49 7.22 -19.43
C TYR A 188 2.80 5.72 -19.48
N GLY A 189 1.78 4.85 -19.39
CA GLY A 189 1.93 3.39 -19.43
C GLY A 189 2.34 2.76 -18.10
N LEU A 190 2.22 3.50 -16.99
CA LEU A 190 2.61 2.99 -15.68
C LEU A 190 1.58 2.01 -15.11
N ARG A 191 2.06 0.88 -14.58
CA ARG A 191 1.23 -0.13 -13.90
C ARG A 191 1.01 0.23 -12.44
N LEU A 192 0.10 1.18 -12.19
CA LEU A 192 -0.06 1.79 -10.87
C LEU A 192 -0.64 0.83 -9.81
N HIS A 193 -0.09 0.90 -8.60
CA HIS A 193 -0.71 0.40 -7.37
C HIS A 193 -1.24 1.57 -6.52
N GLY A 194 -2.54 1.58 -6.26
CA GLY A 194 -3.18 2.57 -5.40
C GLY A 194 -3.20 2.18 -3.93
N PHE A 195 -2.35 2.81 -3.11
CA PHE A 195 -2.31 2.55 -1.68
C PHE A 195 -3.55 3.09 -0.95
N GLY A 196 -4.25 2.21 -0.23
CA GLY A 196 -5.38 2.57 0.65
C GLY A 196 -6.61 3.11 -0.08
N PHE A 197 -6.86 2.66 -1.32
CA PHE A 197 -8.00 3.10 -2.11
C PHE A 197 -9.35 2.66 -1.53
N LYS A 198 -10.37 3.49 -1.70
CA LYS A 198 -11.76 3.26 -1.21
C LYS A 198 -12.72 3.28 -2.39
N THR A 199 -13.94 2.80 -2.17
CA THR A 199 -14.99 2.62 -3.20
C THR A 199 -15.13 3.81 -4.15
N LEU A 200 -15.25 5.04 -3.64
CA LEU A 200 -15.43 6.23 -4.49
C LEU A 200 -14.20 6.54 -5.37
N GLY A 201 -12.99 6.31 -4.86
CA GLY A 201 -11.77 6.47 -5.66
C GLY A 201 -11.66 5.37 -6.71
N LEU A 202 -11.90 4.12 -6.31
CA LEU A 202 -11.87 2.97 -7.21
C LEU A 202 -12.89 3.09 -8.35
N ALA A 203 -14.12 3.54 -8.06
CA ALA A 203 -15.13 3.74 -9.10
C ALA A 203 -14.69 4.77 -10.17
N LYS A 204 -13.88 5.76 -9.78
CA LYS A 204 -13.41 6.82 -10.67
C LYS A 204 -12.17 6.42 -11.47
N VAL A 205 -11.19 5.78 -10.84
CA VAL A 205 -9.87 5.55 -11.44
C VAL A 205 -9.33 4.13 -11.29
N GLY A 206 -10.09 3.20 -10.70
CA GLY A 206 -9.64 1.82 -10.47
C GLY A 206 -9.33 1.06 -11.76
N HIS A 207 -10.00 1.39 -12.86
CA HIS A 207 -9.72 0.84 -14.19
C HIS A 207 -8.36 1.25 -14.77
N LEU A 208 -7.75 2.32 -14.24
CA LEU A 208 -6.44 2.82 -14.63
C LEU A 208 -5.31 2.19 -13.79
N MET A 209 -5.65 1.31 -12.85
CA MET A 209 -4.71 0.72 -11.90
C MET A 209 -4.45 -0.75 -12.19
N ALA A 210 -3.20 -1.16 -12.08
CA ALA A 210 -2.82 -2.57 -12.09
C ALA A 210 -3.33 -3.25 -10.81
N SER A 211 -3.19 -2.58 -9.66
CA SER A 211 -3.72 -3.07 -8.39
C SER A 211 -4.06 -1.96 -7.39
N ALA A 212 -4.76 -2.32 -6.32
CA ALA A 212 -5.05 -1.42 -5.20
C ALA A 212 -5.26 -2.22 -3.91
N ASP A 213 -5.13 -1.58 -2.75
CA ASP A 213 -5.42 -2.17 -1.45
C ASP A 213 -6.39 -1.33 -0.62
N SER A 214 -6.98 -1.91 0.43
CA SER A 214 -7.76 -1.15 1.41
C SER A 214 -7.93 -1.82 2.76
N LEU A 215 -7.67 -1.06 3.83
CA LEU A 215 -8.04 -1.41 5.22
C LEU A 215 -9.39 -0.81 5.64
N ALA A 216 -10.12 -0.15 4.72
CA ALA A 216 -11.32 0.60 5.07
C ALA A 216 -12.44 -0.27 5.69
N TRP A 217 -12.46 -1.58 5.41
CA TRP A 217 -13.37 -2.54 6.04
C TRP A 217 -13.30 -2.53 7.57
N SER A 218 -12.10 -2.40 8.16
CA SER A 218 -11.92 -2.50 9.61
C SER A 218 -12.48 -1.26 10.32
N SER A 219 -12.26 -0.07 9.75
CA SER A 219 -12.89 1.16 10.23
C SER A 219 -14.41 1.13 10.01
N HIS A 220 -14.86 0.62 8.87
CA HIS A 220 -16.28 0.46 8.57
C HIS A 220 -16.99 -0.44 9.58
N ALA A 221 -16.36 -1.56 9.95
CA ALA A 221 -16.89 -2.50 10.94
C ALA A 221 -16.87 -1.94 12.37
N ARG A 222 -15.89 -1.11 12.74
CA ARG A 222 -15.72 -0.57 14.09
C ARG A 222 -16.94 0.25 14.57
N HIS A 223 -17.65 0.86 13.63
CA HIS A 223 -18.78 1.76 13.87
C HIS A 223 -20.14 1.10 13.55
N ARG A 224 -20.19 -0.23 13.48
CA ARG A 224 -21.40 -0.99 13.15
C ARG A 224 -21.60 -2.13 14.14
N PRO A 225 -22.85 -2.60 14.31
CA PRO A 225 -23.09 -3.82 15.07
C PRO A 225 -22.31 -4.99 14.46
N PRO A 226 -21.95 -5.99 15.28
CA PRO A 226 -21.37 -7.22 14.76
C PRO A 226 -22.35 -7.91 13.80
N LEU A 227 -21.84 -8.83 12.98
CA LEU A 227 -22.69 -9.70 12.17
C LEU A 227 -23.62 -10.53 13.08
N PRO A 228 -24.74 -11.04 12.56
CA PRO A 228 -25.51 -12.07 13.26
C PRO A 228 -24.58 -13.19 13.77
N ASP A 229 -24.88 -13.72 14.95
CA ASP A 229 -24.15 -14.81 15.63
C ASP A 229 -22.73 -14.47 16.11
N HIS A 230 -22.25 -13.25 15.92
CA HIS A 230 -20.98 -12.79 16.48
C HIS A 230 -21.19 -12.14 17.86
N THR A 231 -20.48 -12.64 18.89
CA THR A 231 -20.65 -12.22 20.30
C THR A 231 -19.74 -11.07 20.75
N HIS A 232 -18.89 -10.53 19.87
CA HIS A 232 -17.95 -9.45 20.18
C HIS A 232 -18.51 -8.06 19.85
N LYS A 233 -17.90 -6.99 20.43
CA LYS A 233 -18.37 -5.60 20.28
C LYS A 233 -18.57 -5.14 18.83
N ASN A 234 -17.66 -5.50 17.93
CA ASN A 234 -17.76 -5.19 16.49
C ASN A 234 -16.83 -6.08 15.65
N CYS A 235 -17.09 -6.15 14.35
CA CYS A 235 -16.37 -7.02 13.42
C CYS A 235 -15.08 -6.43 12.83
N ALA A 236 -14.44 -5.43 13.46
CA ALA A 236 -13.22 -4.78 12.96
C ALA A 236 -11.99 -5.70 12.86
N ASN A 237 -12.15 -6.96 13.23
CA ASN A 237 -11.13 -7.99 13.30
C ASN A 237 -11.59 -9.32 12.65
N CYS A 238 -12.73 -9.33 11.95
CA CYS A 238 -13.37 -10.56 11.49
C CYS A 238 -13.18 -10.80 9.99
N LEU A 239 -12.71 -12.00 9.65
CA LEU A 239 -12.52 -12.40 8.26
C LEU A 239 -13.85 -12.42 7.48
N PRO A 240 -14.96 -13.02 7.98
CA PRO A 240 -16.24 -13.03 7.24
C PRO A 240 -16.72 -11.63 6.87
N TYR A 241 -16.57 -10.67 7.79
CA TYR A 241 -16.93 -9.28 7.54
C TYR A 241 -16.04 -8.64 6.47
N ALA A 242 -14.73 -8.85 6.56
CA ALA A 242 -13.77 -8.28 5.64
C ALA A 242 -13.96 -8.82 4.21
N LEU A 243 -14.23 -10.11 4.07
CA LEU A 243 -14.55 -10.76 2.79
C LEU A 243 -15.85 -10.22 2.20
N ALA A 244 -16.94 -10.22 2.97
CA ALA A 244 -18.22 -9.66 2.52
C ALA A 244 -18.12 -8.17 2.17
N TRP A 245 -17.29 -7.41 2.88
CA TRP A 245 -17.01 -6.01 2.54
C TRP A 245 -16.27 -5.88 1.21
N ARG A 246 -15.25 -6.71 0.99
CA ARG A 246 -14.49 -6.73 -0.26
C ARG A 246 -15.41 -7.02 -1.45
N ASP A 247 -16.27 -8.03 -1.35
CA ASP A 247 -17.16 -8.41 -2.45
C ASP A 247 -18.13 -7.28 -2.79
N ARG A 248 -18.67 -6.58 -1.78
CA ARG A 248 -19.49 -5.38 -2.02
C ARG A 248 -18.71 -4.26 -2.71
N VAL A 249 -17.46 -4.02 -2.34
CA VAL A 249 -16.62 -2.99 -2.98
C VAL A 249 -16.40 -3.32 -4.45
N LEU A 250 -16.07 -4.58 -4.75
CA LEU A 250 -15.80 -5.00 -6.13
C LEU A 250 -17.06 -5.02 -6.98
N ASN A 251 -18.18 -5.52 -6.46
CA ASN A 251 -19.46 -5.56 -7.16
C ASN A 251 -20.07 -4.16 -7.38
N ALA A 252 -19.66 -3.16 -6.59
CA ALA A 252 -20.06 -1.77 -6.79
C ALA A 252 -19.28 -1.06 -7.90
N LEU A 253 -18.20 -1.66 -8.42
CA LEU A 253 -17.50 -1.12 -9.59
C LEU A 253 -18.35 -1.36 -10.85
N PRO A 254 -18.26 -0.47 -11.87
CA PRO A 254 -18.87 -0.72 -13.17
C PRO A 254 -18.46 -2.12 -13.69
N THR A 255 -19.38 -2.85 -14.31
CA THR A 255 -19.18 -4.25 -14.72
C THR A 255 -17.92 -4.46 -15.56
N TRP A 256 -17.59 -3.51 -16.44
CA TRP A 256 -16.37 -3.54 -17.26
C TRP A 256 -15.06 -3.36 -16.46
N GLN A 257 -15.13 -2.94 -15.20
CA GLN A 257 -13.98 -2.77 -14.29
C GLN A 257 -13.86 -3.90 -13.25
N GLN A 258 -14.90 -4.71 -13.08
CA GLN A 258 -14.92 -5.74 -12.04
C GLN A 258 -13.81 -6.76 -12.32
N PRO A 259 -12.92 -7.05 -11.35
CA PRO A 259 -11.99 -8.15 -11.53
C PRO A 259 -12.79 -9.44 -11.65
N GLN A 260 -12.37 -10.35 -12.53
CA GLN A 260 -12.89 -11.72 -12.50
C GLN A 260 -12.67 -12.26 -11.09
N LEU A 261 -13.76 -12.46 -10.36
CA LEU A 261 -13.71 -13.10 -9.05
C LEU A 261 -13.28 -14.54 -9.32
N ALA A 262 -12.07 -14.90 -8.87
CA ALA A 262 -11.68 -16.29 -8.83
C ALA A 262 -12.70 -17.00 -7.92
N THR A 263 -13.52 -17.87 -8.52
CA THR A 263 -14.37 -18.84 -7.83
C THR A 263 -13.53 -19.75 -6.96
#